data_AF-A0A815RHL4-F1
#
_entry.id   AF-A0A815RHL4-F1
#
_cell.length_a   1.000
_cell.length_b   1.000
_cell.length_c   1.000
_cell.angle_alpha   90.00
_cell.angle_beta   90.00
_cell.angle_gamma   90.00
#
_symmetry.space_group_name_H-M   'P 1'
#
loop_
_entity.id
_entity.type
_entity.pdbx_description
1 polymer ?
#
loop_
_entity_poly.entity_id
_entity_poly.type
_entity_poly.pdbx_seq_one_letter_code
_entity_poly.pdbx_strand_id
1 'polypeptide(L)' 'RLLTFDPNKRITVCDALAHPYLKQHHDPQDEPIAIHPCTFEMEMDDYPIAELKKLIWQETGLIKNNIISEQMPIIPS' A
#
# COMPACT_ATOMS: atom_id res chain seq x y z
N ARG A 1 -20.52 7.27 12.49
CA ARG A 1 -19.55 6.42 13.24
C ARG A 1 -18.08 6.71 12.89
N LEU A 2 -17.80 7.44 11.80
CA LEU A 2 -16.44 7.86 11.42
C LEU A 2 -15.95 9.07 12.24
N LEU A 3 -16.81 10.07 12.45
CA LEU A 3 -16.50 11.29 13.20
C LEU A 3 -16.74 11.13 14.71
N THR A 4 -16.30 10.01 15.28
CA THR A 4 -16.36 9.79 16.74
C THR A 4 -15.15 10.46 17.40
N PHE A 5 -15.40 11.21 18.47
CA PHE A 5 -14.37 11.94 19.22
C PHE A 5 -13.31 11.02 19.83
N ASP A 6 -13.77 10.00 20.56
CA ASP A 6 -12.90 8.97 21.11
C ASP A 6 -12.43 8.04 19.98
N PRO A 7 -11.11 7.99 19.66
CA PRO A 7 -10.59 7.18 18.58
C PRO A 7 -10.84 5.68 18.79
N ASN A 8 -10.90 5.22 20.05
CA ASN A 8 -11.17 3.81 20.37
C ASN A 8 -12.62 3.41 20.08
N LYS A 9 -13.52 4.41 19.96
CA LYS A 9 -14.93 4.22 19.60
C LYS A 9 -15.21 4.54 18.13
N ARG A 10 -14.19 4.90 17.36
CA ARG A 10 -14.31 5.10 15.92
C ARG A 10 -14.46 3.73 15.25
N ILE A 11 -15.35 3.67 14.27
CA ILE A 11 -15.57 2.45 13.49
C ILE A 11 -14.29 2.05 12.74
N THR A 12 -14.06 0.74 12.62
CA THR A 12 -12.94 0.20 11.83
C THR A 12 -13.22 0.33 10.33
N VAL A 13 -12.18 0.16 9.51
CA VAL A 13 -12.34 0.14 8.04
C VAL A 13 -13.25 -1.02 7.62
N CYS A 14 -13.05 -2.21 8.17
CA CYS A 14 -13.87 -3.39 7.85
C CYS A 14 -15.35 -3.15 8.19
N ASP A 15 -15.64 -2.61 9.38
CA ASP A 15 -17.01 -2.28 9.78
C ASP A 15 -17.63 -1.17 8.91
N ALA A 16 -16.81 -0.24 8.41
CA ALA A 16 -17.25 0.82 7.52
C ALA A 16 -17.61 0.28 6.12
N LEU A 17 -16.82 -0.67 5.60
CA LEU A 17 -17.09 -1.34 4.32
C LEU A 17 -18.38 -2.19 4.38
N ALA A 18 -18.62 -2.85 5.51
CA ALA A 18 -19.86 -3.59 5.77
C ALA A 18 -21.10 -2.71 6.02
N HIS A 19 -20.98 -1.37 6.02
CA HIS A 19 -22.10 -0.48 6.31
C HIS A 19 -23.16 -0.53 5.20
N PRO A 20 -24.48 -0.48 5.52
CA PRO A 20 -25.56 -0.59 4.53
C PRO A 20 -25.46 0.39 3.35
N TYR A 21 -24.83 1.56 3.59
CA TYR A 21 -24.56 2.56 2.55
C TYR A 21 -23.67 2.04 1.41
N LEU A 22 -22.70 1.17 1.70
CA LEU A 22 -21.76 0.61 0.72
C LEU A 22 -22.15 -0.79 0.23
N LYS A 23 -23.32 -1.31 0.65
CA LYS A 23 -23.74 -2.70 0.37
C LYS A 23 -23.70 -3.08 -1.13
N GLN A 24 -23.96 -2.13 -2.03
CA GLN A 24 -23.95 -2.38 -3.47
C GLN A 24 -22.53 -2.49 -4.07
N HIS A 25 -21.50 -2.09 -3.33
CA HIS A 25 -20.10 -2.06 -3.77
C HIS A 25 -19.19 -2.96 -2.94
N HIS A 26 -19.62 -3.37 -1.75
CA HIS A 26 -18.80 -4.17 -0.85
C HIS A 26 -18.68 -5.62 -1.36
N ASP A 27 -17.45 -6.06 -1.62
CA ASP A 27 -17.11 -7.45 -1.97
C ASP A 27 -15.82 -7.86 -1.23
N PRO A 28 -15.92 -8.74 -0.20
CA PRO A 28 -14.74 -9.22 0.52
C PRO A 28 -13.70 -9.93 -0.36
N GLN A 29 -14.09 -10.47 -1.51
CA GLN A 29 -13.17 -11.18 -2.40
C GLN A 29 -12.35 -10.22 -3.28
N ASP A 30 -12.82 -8.99 -3.48
CA ASP A 30 -12.14 -7.91 -4.23
C ASP A 30 -11.47 -6.88 -3.30
N GLU A 31 -11.50 -7.12 -1.98
CA GLU A 31 -10.93 -6.26 -0.95
C GLU A 31 -9.79 -6.99 -0.18
N PRO A 32 -8.63 -7.23 -0.82
CA PRO A 32 -7.56 -8.00 -0.21
C PRO A 32 -6.87 -7.25 0.93
N ILE A 33 -6.39 -8.01 1.91
CA ILE A 33 -5.54 -7.52 3.00
C ILE A 33 -4.08 -7.79 2.65
N ALA A 34 -3.20 -6.82 2.94
CA ALA A 34 -1.76 -7.02 2.77
C ALA A 34 -1.27 -8.19 3.61
N ILE A 35 -0.51 -9.11 3.00
CA ILE A 35 0.03 -10.31 3.67
C ILE A 35 1.07 -9.93 4.73
N HIS A 36 1.82 -8.85 4.48
CA HIS A 36 2.84 -8.35 5.37
C HIS A 36 2.48 -6.93 5.84
N PRO A 37 2.67 -6.63 7.13
CA PRO A 37 2.54 -5.25 7.60
C PRO A 37 3.61 -4.40 6.91
N CYS A 38 3.24 -3.21 6.46
CA CYS A 38 4.22 -2.23 6.02
C CYS A 38 4.99 -1.77 7.26
N THR A 39 6.25 -2.18 7.36
CA THR A 39 7.15 -1.83 8.45
C THR A 39 7.91 -0.56 8.10
N PHE A 40 7.93 0.40 9.02
CA PHE A 40 8.88 1.51 8.98
C PHE A 40 10.16 1.04 9.67
N GLU A 41 10.94 0.21 8.98
CA GLU A 41 12.16 -0.40 9.55
C GLU A 41 13.29 0.62 9.76
N MET A 42 13.18 1.77 9.11
CA MET A 42 14.11 2.89 9.19
C MET A 42 13.36 4.15 9.61
N GLU A 43 13.85 4.82 10.65
CA GLU A 43 13.43 6.17 11.04
C GLU A 43 13.92 7.17 9.96
N MET A 44 13.09 7.46 8.97
CA MET A 44 13.46 8.30 7.83
C MET A 44 13.44 9.81 8.15
N ASP A 45 12.87 10.20 9.28
CA ASP A 45 12.62 11.60 9.64
C ASP A 45 13.92 12.40 9.87
N ASP A 46 14.99 11.73 10.32
CA ASP A 46 16.29 12.37 10.61
C ASP A 46 17.29 12.29 9.44
N TYR A 47 16.91 11.72 8.29
CA TYR A 47 17.83 11.52 7.19
C TYR A 47 18.16 12.84 6.48
N PRO A 48 19.45 13.13 6.21
CA PRO A 48 19.82 14.24 5.35
C PRO A 48 19.19 14.09 3.96
N ILE A 49 18.77 15.22 3.37
CA ILE A 49 18.17 15.26 2.02
C ILE A 49 19.03 14.53 0.98
N ALA A 50 20.35 14.58 1.10
CA ALA A 50 21.27 13.90 0.20
C ALA A 50 21.11 12.37 0.22
N GLU A 51 20.95 11.78 1.41
CA GLU A 51 20.76 10.33 1.57
C GLU A 51 19.36 9.92 1.12
N LEU A 52 18.33 10.70 1.43
CA LEU A 52 16.97 10.45 0.91
C LEU A 52 16.94 10.42 -0.62
N LYS A 53 17.60 11.38 -1.28
CA LYS A 53 17.71 11.42 -2.75
C LYS A 53 18.39 10.17 -3.31
N LYS A 54 19.43 9.68 -2.62
CA LYS A 54 20.14 8.46 -3.01
C LYS A 54 19.25 7.22 -2.89
N LEU A 55 18.52 7.08 -1.77
CA LEU A 55 17.59 5.97 -1.56
C LEU A 55 16.48 5.96 -2.62
N ILE A 56 15.86 7.11 -2.90
CA ILE A 56 14.83 7.24 -3.94
C ILE A 56 15.40 6.87 -5.33
N TRP A 57 16.62 7.32 -5.65
CA TRP A 57 17.27 7.00 -6.91
C TRP A 57 17.53 5.50 -7.07
N GLN A 58 18.03 4.86 -6.01
CA GLN A 58 18.29 3.42 -5.99
C GLN A 58 17.00 2.63 -6.21
N GLU A 59 15.93 2.97 -5.49
CA GLU A 59 14.62 2.31 -5.63
C GLU A 59 14.05 2.46 -7.05
N THR A 60 14.15 3.66 -7.62
CA THR A 60 13.71 3.90 -9.01
C THR A 60 14.47 3.04 -10.02
N GLY A 61 15.77 2.78 -9.77
CA GLY A 61 16.58 1.89 -10.60
C GLY A 61 16.13 0.43 -10.53
N LEU A 62 15.83 -0.06 -9.33
CA LEU A 62 15.33 -1.42 -9.11
C LEU A 62 13.98 -1.64 -9.81
N ILE A 63 13.06 -0.68 -9.68
CA ILE A 63 11.74 -0.74 -10.35
C ILE A 63 11.91 -0.82 -11.86
N LYS A 64 12.77 0.02 -12.45
CA LYS A 64 13.03 -0.02 -13.90
C LYS A 64 13.54 -1.39 -14.34
N ASN A 65 14.48 -1.97 -13.61
CA ASN A 65 15.02 -3.28 -13.95
C ASN A 65 13.96 -4.38 -13.83
N ASN A 66 13.11 -4.33 -12.81
CA ASN A 66 12.05 -5.32 -12.61
C ASN A 66 10.97 -5.24 -13.70
N ILE A 67 10.58 -4.04 -14.11
CA ILE A 67 9.65 -3.83 -15.23
C ILE A 67 10.24 -4.35 -16.53
N ILE A 68 11.55 -4.18 -16.76
CA ILE A 68 12.23 -4.69 -17.96
C ILE A 68 12.28 -6.23 -17.95
N SER A 69 12.48 -6.87 -16.79
CA SER A 69 12.45 -8.33 -16.70
C SER A 69 11.06 -8.94 -16.88
N GLU A 70 10.00 -8.24 -16.47
CA GLU A 70 8.61 -8.72 -16.63
C GLU A 70 8.06 -8.49 -18.05
N GLN A 71 8.75 -7.72 -18.90
CA GLN A 71 8.41 -7.50 -20.32
C GLN A 71 9.21 -8.41 -21.29
N MET A 72 9.58 -9.63 -20.92
CA MET A 72 10.04 -10.61 -21.93
C MET A 72 8.83 -11.10 -22.75
N PRO A 73 8.80 -10.88 -24.08
CA PRO A 73 7.72 -11.37 -24.92
C PRO A 73 7.72 -12.89 -24.89
N ILE A 74 6.53 -13.47 -24.69
CA ILE A 74 6.29 -14.88 -24.92
C ILE A 74 6.67 -15.15 -26.38
N ILE A 75 7.79 -15.85 -26.62
CA ILE A 75 8.15 -16.29 -27.96
C ILE A 75 7.26 -17.51 -28.25
N PRO A 76 6.29 -17.46 -29.17
CA PRO A 76 5.55 -18.65 -29.52
C PRO A 76 6.43 -19.59 -30.34
N SER A 77 6.53 -20.84 -29.91
CA SER A 77 7.04 -21.97 -30.68
C SER A 77 6.09 -22.33 -31.82
#